data_AF-A0A853BZ86-F1
#
_entry.id   AF-A0A853BZ86-F1
#
_cell.length_a   1.000
_cell.length_b   1.000
_cell.length_c   1.000
_cell.angle_alpha   90.00
_cell.angle_beta   90.00
_cell.angle_gamma   90.00
#
_symmetry.space_group_name_H-M   'P 1'
#
loop_
_entity.id
_entity.type
_entity.pdbx_description
1 polymer ?
#
loop_
_entity_poly.entity_id
_entity_poly.type
_entity_poly.pdbx_seq_one_letter_code
_entity_poly.pdbx_strand_id
1 'polypeptide(L)'
;MRRTAGTALAAAILTLLAACGDDEPTTARDPSAEPDQSASEPTEGETTEVPDWPSCAEVWVAEATLPQGYKGCLDGDTAVKADRQMCSSGQVLVTYDELFYAVVGGPVNETEGLAQDSHYRSAKQSCLA
;
A
#
# COMPACT_ATOMS: atom_id res chain seq x y z
N MET A 1 45.40 11.27 9.81
CA MET A 1 46.33 10.66 8.83
C MET A 1 46.53 9.19 9.17
N ARG A 2 46.59 8.33 8.13
CA ARG A 2 46.83 6.86 8.07
C ARG A 2 45.55 6.01 7.91
N ARG A 3 45.16 5.66 6.67
CA ARG A 3 45.61 4.53 5.77
C ARG A 3 44.92 3.22 6.22
N THR A 4 44.16 2.46 5.42
CA THR A 4 44.45 1.76 4.14
C THR A 4 43.13 1.18 3.58
N ALA A 5 42.74 1.39 2.32
CA ALA A 5 42.92 0.51 1.14
C ALA A 5 42.45 -0.96 1.32
N GLY A 6 41.38 -1.34 0.61
CA GLY A 6 40.87 -2.73 0.53
C GLY A 6 40.09 -2.96 -0.76
N THR A 7 40.71 -3.69 -1.68
CA THR A 7 40.29 -4.10 -3.03
C THR A 7 39.12 -5.08 -2.99
N ALA A 8 38.13 -4.95 -3.89
CA ALA A 8 37.12 -6.01 -4.10
C ALA A 8 36.78 -6.19 -5.58
N LEU A 9 37.00 -7.43 -6.03
CA LEU A 9 36.71 -8.08 -7.30
C LEU A 9 35.46 -7.60 -8.05
N ALA A 10 35.60 -7.26 -9.33
CA ALA A 10 34.49 -7.15 -10.28
C ALA A 10 34.21 -8.54 -10.90
N ALA A 11 33.02 -9.08 -10.63
CA ALA A 11 32.52 -10.32 -11.23
C ALA A 11 31.81 -10.00 -12.57
N ALA A 12 32.30 -10.58 -13.66
CA ALA A 12 31.62 -10.57 -14.96
C ALA A 12 30.73 -11.82 -15.06
N ILE A 13 29.41 -11.62 -15.18
CA ILE A 13 28.44 -12.70 -15.45
C ILE A 13 27.86 -12.48 -16.85
N LEU A 14 28.18 -13.42 -17.74
CA LEU A 14 27.74 -13.47 -19.14
C LEU A 14 26.28 -13.94 -19.23
N THR A 15 25.50 -13.19 -19.99
CA THR A 15 24.14 -13.50 -20.47
C THR A 15 24.13 -14.66 -21.46
N LEU A 16 23.23 -15.63 -21.26
CA LEU A 16 22.76 -16.55 -22.31
C LEU A 16 21.23 -16.64 -22.22
N LEU A 17 20.53 -15.94 -23.12
CA LEU A 17 19.14 -16.20 -23.46
C LEU A 17 19.11 -17.27 -24.56
N ALA A 18 18.55 -18.44 -24.26
CA ALA A 18 18.01 -19.40 -25.22
C ALA A 18 16.51 -19.51 -24.87
N ALA A 19 15.53 -19.04 -25.65
CA ALA A 19 15.13 -19.39 -27.01
C ALA A 19 14.49 -20.79 -27.13
N CYS A 20 13.27 -20.81 -27.70
CA CYS A 20 12.47 -21.93 -28.22
C CYS A 20 11.61 -22.71 -27.20
N GLY A 21 10.34 -23.08 -27.42
CA GLY A 21 9.40 -23.05 -28.56
C GLY A 21 8.01 -23.49 -28.04
N ASP A 22 6.91 -22.90 -28.51
CA ASP A 22 5.95 -23.41 -29.52
C ASP A 22 5.09 -24.60 -29.03
N ASP A 23 3.77 -24.39 -28.85
CA ASP A 23 2.71 -25.37 -29.23
C ASP A 23 1.26 -24.78 -29.13
N GLU A 24 0.66 -24.61 -30.32
CA GLU A 24 -0.74 -24.85 -30.75
C GLU A 24 -1.96 -24.12 -30.09
N PRO A 25 -2.77 -23.38 -30.88
CA PRO A 25 -4.09 -22.88 -30.47
C PRO A 25 -5.20 -23.90 -30.74
N THR A 26 -5.74 -24.52 -29.68
CA THR A 26 -6.99 -25.27 -29.79
C THR A 26 -8.19 -24.31 -29.74
N THR A 27 -8.92 -24.24 -30.85
CA THR A 27 -10.20 -23.54 -30.93
C THR A 27 -11.31 -24.49 -30.53
N ALA A 28 -12.06 -24.16 -29.47
CA ALA A 28 -13.28 -24.88 -29.10
C ALA A 28 -14.40 -23.90 -28.73
N ARG A 29 -15.23 -23.65 -29.75
CA ARG A 29 -16.70 -23.61 -29.73
C ARG A 29 -17.41 -22.69 -28.71
N ASP A 30 -17.92 -21.59 -29.24
CA ASP A 30 -19.09 -20.84 -28.75
C ASP A 30 -20.31 -21.76 -28.55
N PRO A 31 -21.09 -21.52 -27.49
CA PRO A 31 -22.53 -21.45 -27.73
C PRO A 31 -23.25 -20.34 -26.96
N SER A 32 -24.07 -19.63 -27.73
CA SER A 32 -25.44 -19.18 -27.43
C SER A 32 -25.65 -17.94 -26.55
N ALA A 33 -26.35 -17.01 -27.21
CA ALA A 33 -27.00 -15.80 -26.73
C ALA A 33 -28.05 -16.02 -25.64
N GLU A 34 -28.19 -15.02 -24.74
CA GLU A 34 -29.47 -14.45 -24.27
C GLU A 34 -29.26 -12.95 -23.95
N PRO A 35 -30.13 -12.02 -24.42
CA PRO A 35 -30.14 -10.64 -23.94
C PRO A 35 -31.22 -10.48 -22.87
N ASP A 36 -30.84 -10.61 -21.60
CA ASP A 36 -31.74 -10.27 -20.49
C ASP A 36 -31.75 -8.74 -20.26
N GLN A 37 -32.86 -8.13 -20.67
CA GLN A 37 -33.26 -6.81 -20.22
C GLN A 37 -33.53 -6.87 -18.71
N SER A 38 -32.68 -6.24 -17.92
CA SER A 38 -33.06 -5.79 -16.58
C SER A 38 -33.12 -4.28 -16.55
N ALA A 39 -34.34 -3.79 -16.32
CA ALA A 39 -34.67 -2.40 -16.11
C ALA A 39 -33.81 -1.83 -14.98
N SER A 40 -33.12 -0.73 -15.25
CA SER A 40 -32.45 0.05 -14.21
C SER A 40 -33.50 0.93 -13.52
N GLU A 41 -33.99 0.47 -12.37
CA GLU A 41 -34.65 1.35 -11.40
C GLU A 41 -33.64 2.41 -10.92
N PRO A 42 -34.05 3.67 -10.72
CA PRO A 42 -33.17 4.67 -10.14
C PRO A 42 -33.01 4.35 -8.65
N THR A 43 -31.85 3.84 -8.24
CA THR A 43 -31.50 3.72 -6.81
C THR A 43 -31.58 5.10 -6.19
N GLU A 44 -32.53 5.25 -5.25
CA GLU A 44 -32.69 6.39 -4.37
C GLU A 44 -31.33 6.74 -3.74
N GLY A 45 -31.00 8.04 -3.74
CA GLY A 45 -29.73 8.56 -3.27
C GLY A 45 -29.43 8.08 -1.86
N GLU A 46 -28.45 7.17 -1.75
CA GLU A 46 -27.82 6.79 -0.50
C GLU A 46 -27.27 8.07 0.11
N THR A 47 -27.96 8.60 1.12
CA THR A 47 -27.38 9.63 1.98
C THR A 47 -26.30 8.92 2.77
N THR A 48 -25.08 8.90 2.22
CA THR A 48 -23.91 8.29 2.85
C THR A 48 -23.67 9.05 4.15
N GLU A 49 -24.12 8.49 5.26
CA GLU A 49 -23.85 9.03 6.59
C GLU A 49 -22.33 9.07 6.78
N VAL A 50 -21.78 10.27 7.01
CA VAL A 50 -20.36 10.45 7.23
C VAL A 50 -20.02 9.74 8.56
N PRO A 51 -19.04 8.83 8.58
CA PRO A 51 -18.66 8.13 9.80
C PRO A 51 -18.24 9.12 10.89
N ASP A 52 -18.59 8.84 12.15
CA ASP A 52 -18.09 9.56 13.33
C ASP A 52 -16.61 9.20 13.58
N TRP A 53 -15.72 9.72 12.73
CA TRP A 53 -14.28 9.52 12.77
C TRP A 53 -13.57 10.83 13.18
N PRO A 54 -12.39 10.74 13.84
CA PRO A 54 -11.60 11.93 14.16
C PRO A 54 -11.08 12.61 12.88
N SER A 55 -10.71 13.89 12.97
CA SER A 55 -10.08 14.55 11.82
C SER A 55 -8.68 14.00 11.55
N CYS A 56 -8.26 14.01 10.29
CA CYS A 56 -6.93 13.52 9.93
C CYS A 56 -5.82 14.34 10.59
N ALA A 57 -6.01 15.66 10.73
CA ALA A 57 -5.06 16.55 11.41
C ALA A 57 -4.94 16.27 12.92
N GLU A 58 -5.98 15.73 13.57
CA GLU A 58 -5.92 15.33 14.98
C GLU A 58 -5.20 14.00 15.20
N VAL A 59 -5.26 13.08 14.23
CA VAL A 59 -4.65 11.75 14.35
C VAL A 59 -3.21 11.72 13.87
N TRP A 60 -2.90 12.39 12.75
CA TRP A 60 -1.59 12.38 12.12
C TRP A 60 -0.70 13.50 12.62
N VAL A 61 -0.43 13.47 13.93
CA VAL A 61 0.50 14.39 14.60
C VAL A 61 1.80 13.66 14.88
N ALA A 62 2.94 14.23 14.47
CA ALA A 62 4.25 13.63 14.71
C ALA A 62 4.45 13.26 16.20
N GLU A 63 5.05 12.10 16.44
CA GLU A 63 5.31 11.48 17.75
C GLU A 63 4.06 11.10 18.57
N ALA A 64 2.84 11.48 18.14
CA ALA A 64 1.61 11.03 18.77
C ALA A 64 1.39 9.53 18.51
N THR A 65 0.61 8.88 19.37
CA THR A 65 0.32 7.45 19.21
C THR A 65 -0.88 7.24 18.28
N LEU A 66 -0.71 6.44 17.22
CA LEU A 66 -1.81 6.04 16.35
C LEU A 66 -2.77 5.11 17.11
N PRO A 67 -4.09 5.39 17.20
CA PRO A 67 -5.01 4.57 17.97
C PRO A 67 -5.04 3.10 17.53
N GLN A 68 -5.15 2.17 18.49
CA GLN A 68 -5.22 0.71 18.24
C GLN A 68 -6.37 0.31 17.28
N GLY A 69 -7.45 1.08 17.27
CA GLY A 69 -8.63 0.83 16.44
C GLY A 69 -8.63 1.59 15.10
N TYR A 70 -7.55 2.29 14.73
CA TYR A 70 -7.57 3.24 13.62
C TYR A 70 -8.04 2.61 12.29
N LYS A 71 -9.12 3.17 11.74
CA LYS A 71 -9.75 2.73 10.47
C LYS A 71 -9.67 3.79 9.36
N GLY A 72 -9.38 5.02 9.72
CA GLY A 72 -9.48 6.18 8.85
C GLY A 72 -9.74 7.44 9.68
N CYS A 73 -9.87 8.54 8.98
CA CYS A 73 -10.10 9.87 9.54
C CYS A 73 -10.95 10.70 8.58
N LEU A 74 -11.37 11.88 9.03
CA LEU A 74 -12.05 12.86 8.20
C LEU A 74 -11.06 13.92 7.71
N ASP A 75 -10.98 14.11 6.39
CA ASP A 75 -10.34 15.27 5.77
C ASP A 75 -11.44 16.27 5.37
N GLY A 76 -11.67 17.26 6.24
CA GLY A 76 -12.90 18.05 6.23
C GLY A 76 -14.11 17.15 6.47
N ASP A 77 -15.02 17.07 5.48
CA ASP A 77 -16.20 16.20 5.51
C ASP A 77 -15.99 14.87 4.76
N THR A 78 -14.78 14.63 4.24
CA THR A 78 -14.48 13.45 3.42
C THR A 78 -13.88 12.34 4.28
N ALA A 79 -14.53 11.18 4.30
CA ALA A 79 -13.99 10.00 4.96
C ALA A 79 -12.80 9.40 4.19
N VAL A 80 -11.61 9.47 4.79
CA VAL A 80 -10.37 8.88 4.28
C VAL A 80 -10.12 7.57 5.01
N LYS A 81 -10.22 6.45 4.29
CA LYS A 81 -9.88 5.13 4.84
C LYS A 81 -8.37 5.03 5.04
N ALA A 82 -7.97 4.38 6.13
CA ALA A 82 -6.58 4.10 6.39
C ALA A 82 -6.00 3.17 5.31
N ASP A 83 -4.86 3.55 4.73
CA ASP A 83 -4.04 2.63 3.94
C ASP A 83 -3.28 1.71 4.89
N ARG A 84 -3.68 0.44 4.95
CA ARG A 84 -3.25 -0.53 5.97
C ARG A 84 -2.51 -1.68 5.31
N GLN A 85 -1.25 -1.85 5.67
CA GLN A 85 -0.43 -3.01 5.33
C GLN A 85 -0.31 -3.93 6.55
N MET A 86 -0.80 -5.17 6.40
CA MET A 86 -0.58 -6.21 7.41
C MET A 86 0.88 -6.69 7.33
N CYS A 87 1.56 -6.70 8.47
CA CYS A 87 2.91 -7.23 8.58
C CYS A 87 2.90 -8.75 8.85
N SER A 88 3.99 -9.43 8.50
CA SER A 88 4.25 -10.84 8.82
C SER A 88 4.17 -11.12 10.33
N SER A 89 4.54 -10.13 11.15
CA SER A 89 4.46 -10.17 12.62
C SER A 89 3.03 -10.03 13.19
N GLY A 90 2.02 -9.80 12.34
CA GLY A 90 0.64 -9.52 12.75
C GLY A 90 0.37 -8.08 13.17
N GLN A 91 1.39 -7.22 13.17
CA GLN A 91 1.21 -5.77 13.31
C GLN A 91 0.62 -5.16 12.03
N VAL A 92 0.08 -3.94 12.12
CA VAL A 92 -0.46 -3.22 10.97
C VAL A 92 0.31 -1.92 10.81
N LEU A 93 1.03 -1.78 9.71
CA LEU A 93 1.64 -0.54 9.26
C LEU A 93 0.59 0.27 8.49
N VAL A 94 0.50 1.57 8.79
CA VAL A 94 -0.47 2.49 8.19
C VAL A 94 0.27 3.70 7.63
N THR A 95 -0.15 4.17 6.47
CA THR A 95 0.39 5.39 5.84
C THR A 95 -0.69 6.42 5.60
N TYR A 96 -0.29 7.69 5.55
CA TYR A 96 -1.19 8.80 5.25
C TYR A 96 -0.45 9.94 4.53
N ASP A 97 -1.14 10.51 3.54
CA ASP A 97 -0.74 11.70 2.78
C ASP A 97 0.68 11.67 2.20
N GLU A 98 1.22 10.48 1.93
CA GLU A 98 2.60 10.28 1.46
C GLU A 98 3.70 10.89 2.35
N LEU A 99 3.36 11.38 3.54
CA LEU A 99 4.26 12.04 4.48
C LEU A 99 4.34 11.29 5.82
N PHE A 100 3.28 10.58 6.21
CA PHE A 100 3.18 9.94 7.52
C PHE A 100 3.15 8.42 7.44
N TYR A 101 3.77 7.77 8.43
CA TYR A 101 3.61 6.34 8.67
C TYR A 101 3.61 5.99 10.16
N ALA A 102 2.87 4.96 10.54
CA ALA A 102 2.87 4.43 11.90
C ALA A 102 2.47 2.96 11.92
N VAL A 103 2.97 2.21 12.89
CA VAL A 103 2.33 0.95 13.28
C VAL A 103 1.14 1.27 14.17
N VAL A 104 0.00 0.60 14.00
CA VAL A 104 -1.17 0.74 14.88
C VAL A 104 -0.76 0.57 16.35
N GLY A 105 -1.09 1.56 17.18
CA GLY A 105 -0.69 1.63 18.59
C GLY A 105 0.73 2.12 18.84
N GLY A 106 1.49 2.47 17.80
CA GLY A 106 2.83 3.04 17.87
C GLY A 106 2.86 4.53 17.53
N PRO A 107 4.06 5.15 17.58
CA PRO A 107 4.22 6.56 17.26
C PRO A 107 4.02 6.83 15.76
N VAL A 108 3.41 7.97 15.46
CA VAL A 108 3.30 8.56 14.13
C VAL A 108 4.63 9.19 13.76
N ASN A 109 5.19 8.78 12.63
CA ASN A 109 6.42 9.31 12.07
C ASN A 109 6.04 10.21 10.90
N GLU A 110 6.47 11.47 10.96
CA GLU A 110 6.37 12.43 9.86
C GLU A 110 7.67 12.41 9.04
N THR A 111 7.55 12.58 7.74
CA THR A 111 8.67 12.57 6.79
C THR A 111 8.48 13.69 5.78
N GLU A 112 9.55 14.05 5.07
CA GLU A 112 9.46 14.95 3.91
C GLU A 112 8.89 14.25 2.65
N GLY A 113 8.60 12.94 2.74
CA GLY A 113 8.11 12.11 1.65
C GLY A 113 8.45 10.63 1.85
N LEU A 114 7.44 9.78 1.99
CA LEU A 114 7.59 8.34 2.23
C LEU A 114 8.45 7.65 1.17
N ALA A 115 8.32 8.05 -0.11
CA ALA A 115 9.06 7.44 -1.20
C ALA A 115 10.59 7.61 -1.07
N GLN A 116 11.05 8.69 -0.42
CA GLN A 116 12.48 8.97 -0.23
C GLN A 116 12.97 8.58 1.16
N ASP A 117 12.07 8.45 2.13
CA ASP A 117 12.45 8.17 3.50
C ASP A 117 13.08 6.78 3.69
N SER A 118 14.22 6.75 4.38
CA SER A 118 14.96 5.52 4.64
C SER A 118 14.39 4.74 5.82
N HIS A 119 13.79 5.43 6.80
CA HIS A 119 13.19 4.81 7.97
C HIS A 119 11.90 4.06 7.58
N TYR A 120 11.04 4.67 6.78
CA TYR A 120 9.85 4.05 6.21
C TYR A 120 10.20 2.84 5.35
N ARG A 121 11.19 2.93 4.45
CA ARG A 121 11.63 1.77 3.65
C ARG A 121 12.09 0.62 4.55
N SER A 122 12.84 0.93 5.59
CA SER A 122 13.29 -0.08 6.57
C SER A 122 12.11 -0.68 7.32
N ALA A 123 11.17 0.15 7.81
CA ALA A 123 9.96 -0.30 8.49
C ALA A 123 9.09 -1.18 7.58
N LYS A 124 8.93 -0.82 6.31
CA LYS A 124 8.20 -1.59 5.31
C LYS A 124 8.88 -2.92 5.02
N GLN A 125 10.21 -2.96 4.91
CA GLN A 125 10.96 -4.21 4.76
C GLN A 125 10.81 -5.11 5.98
N SER A 126 10.95 -4.57 7.20
CA SER A 126 10.73 -5.33 8.44
C SER A 126 9.30 -5.82 8.58
N CYS A 127 8.32 -5.05 8.09
CA CYS A 127 6.92 -5.46 8.07
C CYS A 127 6.66 -6.67 7.15
N LEU A 128 7.45 -6.83 6.09
CA LEU A 128 7.27 -7.89 5.09
C LEU A 128 8.20 -9.11 5.31
N ALA A 129 9.21 -8.98 6.16
CA ALA A 129 10.21 -10.02 6.45
C ALA A 129 9.64 -11.14 7.33
#